data_AF-A0A2A6ZVG8-F1
#
_entry.id   AF-A0A2A6ZVG8-F1
#
_cell.length_a   1.000
_cell.length_b   1.000
_cell.length_c   1.000
_cell.angle_alpha   90.00
_cell.angle_beta   90.00
_cell.angle_gamma   90.00
#
_symmetry.space_group_name_H-M   'P 1'
#
loop_
_entity.id
_entity.type
_entity.pdbx_description
1 polymer ?
#
loop_
_entity_poly.entity_id
_entity_poly.type
_entity_poly.pdbx_seq_one_letter_code
_entity_poly.pdbx_strand_id
1 'polypeptide(L)' 'EEVDEWKNNNDPIIRYRDYLVSENIASVEELDAIQSQVKAQVDAAYEFAQNSPDPELSVAFEDVWVD' A
#
# COMPACT_ATOMS: atom_id res chain seq x y z
N GLU A 1 -3.27 15.92 18.07
CA GLU A 1 -4.63 16.51 18.05
C GLU A 1 -5.15 16.64 16.62
N GLU A 2 -4.74 17.64 15.81
CA GLU A 2 -5.32 17.83 14.46
C GLU A 2 -5.12 16.62 13.52
N VAL A 3 -3.92 16.04 13.49
CA VAL A 3 -3.59 14.88 12.63
C VAL A 3 -4.39 13.64 13.02
N ASP A 4 -4.61 13.42 14.32
CA ASP A 4 -5.34 12.26 14.82
C ASP A 4 -6.83 12.40 14.52
N GLU A 5 -7.38 13.61 14.71
CA GLU A 5 -8.75 13.92 14.36
C GLU A 5 -9.01 13.74 12.86
N TRP A 6 -8.04 14.14 12.01
CA TRP A 6 -8.14 13.94 10.57
C TRP A 6 -8.06 12.46 10.18
N LYS A 7 -7.13 11.69 10.75
CA LYS A 7 -7.02 10.25 10.50
C LYS A 7 -8.26 9.47 10.96
N ASN A 8 -8.87 9.87 12.07
CA ASN A 8 -10.01 9.13 12.61
C ASN A 8 -11.33 9.49 11.91
N ASN A 9 -11.52 10.76 11.54
CA ASN A 9 -12.81 11.26 11.05
C ASN A 9 -12.83 11.60 9.55
N ASN A 10 -11.66 11.79 8.93
CA ASN A 10 -11.54 12.24 7.53
C ASN A 10 -10.75 11.27 6.64
N ASP A 11 -10.34 10.11 7.14
CA ASP A 11 -9.67 9.11 6.32
C ASP A 11 -10.65 8.55 5.26
N PRO A 12 -10.34 8.72 3.96
CA PRO A 12 -11.21 8.25 2.88
C PRO A 12 -11.37 6.72 2.86
N ILE A 13 -10.37 5.97 3.33
CA ILE A 13 -10.40 4.51 3.39
C ILE A 13 -11.40 4.06 4.45
N ILE A 14 -11.36 4.66 5.64
CA ILE A 14 -12.31 4.36 6.72
C ILE A 14 -13.73 4.74 6.28
N ARG A 15 -13.92 5.93 5.74
CA ARG A 15 -15.24 6.40 5.28
C ARG A 15 -15.83 5.52 4.19
N TYR A 16 -15.01 5.07 3.24
CA TYR A 16 -15.47 4.19 2.17
C TYR A 16 -15.76 2.78 2.68
N ARG A 17 -14.94 2.27 3.60
CA ARG A 17 -15.19 1.00 4.30
C ARG A 17 -16.55 1.02 5.02
N ASP A 18 -16.84 2.07 5.77
CA ASP A 18 -18.12 2.22 6.47
C ASP A 18 -19.31 2.24 5.51
N TYR A 19 -19.18 2.96 4.38
CA TYR A 19 -20.18 3.00 3.32
C TYR A 19 -20.44 1.61 2.71
N LEU A 20 -19.39 0.85 2.40
CA LEU A 20 -19.53 -0.49 1.82
C LEU A 20 -20.27 -1.45 2.76
N VAL A 21 -20.01 -1.35 4.07
CA VAL A 21 -20.69 -2.16 5.09
C VAL A 21 -22.13 -1.69 5.28
N SER A 22 -22.38 -0.38 5.35
CA SER A 22 -23.74 0.16 5.56
C SER A 22 -24.68 -0.16 4.41
N GLU A 23 -24.17 -0.14 3.17
CA GLU A 23 -24.93 -0.49 1.97
C GLU A 23 -24.99 -2.00 1.70
N ASN A 24 -24.47 -2.84 2.60
CA ASN A 24 -24.38 -4.30 2.44
C ASN A 24 -23.67 -4.74 1.14
N ILE A 25 -22.70 -3.94 0.66
CA ILE A 25 -21.91 -4.22 -0.53
C ILE A 25 -20.76 -5.20 -0.21
N ALA A 26 -20.18 -5.10 0.98
CA ALA A 26 -19.13 -5.98 1.47
C ALA A 26 -19.26 -6.19 2.99
N SER A 27 -18.84 -7.36 3.47
CA SER A 27 -18.75 -7.67 4.89
C SER A 27 -17.47 -7.12 5.52
N VAL A 28 -17.48 -6.97 6.85
CA VAL A 28 -16.31 -6.53 7.61
C VAL A 28 -15.16 -7.54 7.45
N GLU A 29 -15.48 -8.82 7.46
CA GLU A 29 -14.55 -9.93 7.34
C GLU A 29 -13.85 -9.97 5.96
N GLU A 30 -14.57 -9.69 4.88
CA GLU A 30 -13.99 -9.59 3.54
C GLU A 30 -13.00 -8.42 3.45
N LEU A 31 -13.34 -7.27 4.02
CA LEU A 31 -12.48 -6.09 4.01
C LEU A 31 -11.21 -6.30 4.86
N ASP A 32 -11.33 -6.99 6.00
CA ASP A 32 -10.19 -7.36 6.84
C ASP A 32 -9.27 -8.40 6.17
N ALA A 33 -9.86 -9.34 5.42
CA ALA A 33 -9.10 -10.30 4.64
C ALA A 33 -8.28 -9.60 3.54
N ILE A 34 -8.87 -8.63 2.82
CA ILE A 34 -8.16 -7.82 1.82
C ILE A 34 -7.01 -7.05 2.49
N GLN A 35 -7.26 -6.40 3.62
CA GLN A 35 -6.22 -5.63 4.32
C GLN A 35 -5.04 -6.51 4.76
N SER A 36 -5.32 -7.73 5.23
CA SER A 36 -4.30 -8.70 5.61
C SER A 36 -3.50 -9.20 4.40
N GLN A 37 -4.17 -9.44 3.26
CA GLN A 37 -3.50 -9.84 2.02
C GLN A 37 -2.58 -8.73 1.49
N VAL A 38 -3.05 -7.49 1.45
CA VAL A 38 -2.25 -6.34 1.01
C VAL A 38 -1.04 -6.16 1.92
N LYS A 39 -1.21 -6.29 3.25
CA LYS A 39 -0.10 -6.23 4.19
C LYS A 39 0.96 -7.28 3.88
N ALA A 40 0.56 -8.52 3.65
CA ALA A 40 1.49 -9.59 3.29
C ALA A 40 2.23 -9.33 1.97
N GLN A 41 1.55 -8.75 0.97
CA GLN A 41 2.18 -8.37 -0.31
C GLN A 41 3.22 -7.26 -0.12
N VAL A 42 2.90 -6.24 0.68
CA VAL A 42 3.83 -5.15 0.99
C VAL A 42 5.04 -5.67 1.76
N ASP A 43 4.84 -6.50 2.77
CA ASP A 43 5.93 -7.09 3.55
C ASP A 43 6.84 -7.95 2.65
N ALA A 44 6.28 -8.72 1.71
CA ALA A 44 7.05 -9.49 0.74
C ALA A 44 7.82 -8.60 -0.27
N ALA A 45 7.22 -7.51 -0.74
CA ALA A 45 7.87 -6.55 -1.63
C ALA A 45 9.02 -5.81 -0.91
N TYR A 46 8.82 -5.49 0.37
CA TYR A 46 9.85 -4.89 1.20
C TYR A 46 11.06 -5.82 1.39
N GLU A 47 10.81 -7.08 1.71
CA GLU A 47 11.87 -8.10 1.83
C GLU A 47 12.63 -8.29 0.50
N PHE A 48 11.91 -8.33 -0.63
CA PHE A 48 12.55 -8.39 -1.95
C PHE A 48 13.44 -7.16 -2.20
N ALA A 49 12.95 -5.95 -1.90
CA ALA A 49 13.71 -4.73 -2.11
C ALA A 49 14.97 -4.67 -1.22
N GLN A 50 14.86 -5.11 0.04
CA GLN A 50 15.99 -5.11 0.97
C GLN A 50 17.07 -6.14 0.58
N ASN A 51 16.66 -7.29 0.07
CA ASN A 51 17.57 -8.37 -0.33
C ASN A 51 17.98 -8.31 -1.79
N SER A 52 17.50 -7.32 -2.56
CA SER A 52 17.90 -7.12 -3.94
C SER A 52 19.38 -6.74 -3.99
N PRO A 53 20.18 -7.36 -4.88
CA PRO A 53 21.55 -6.95 -5.06
C PRO A 53 21.62 -5.51 -5.58
N ASP A 54 22.70 -4.81 -5.23
CA ASP A 54 23.03 -3.55 -5.87
C ASP A 54 23.25 -3.74 -7.37
N PRO A 55 22.91 -2.75 -8.20
CA PRO A 55 23.20 -2.81 -9.63
C PRO A 55 24.72 -2.82 -9.87
N GLU A 56 25.13 -3.42 -10.99
CA GLU A 56 26.52 -3.36 -11.45
C GLU A 56 26.95 -1.92 -11.73
N LEU A 57 28.22 -1.59 -11.48
CA LEU A 57 28.74 -0.22 -11.68
C LEU A 57 28.57 0.31 -13.11
N SER A 58 28.54 -0.58 -14.11
CA SER A 58 28.33 -0.22 -15.51
C SER A 58 26.97 0.43 -15.76
N VAL A 59 25.96 0.09 -14.97
CA VAL A 59 24.59 0.65 -15.07
C VAL A 59 24.59 2.16 -14.88
N ALA A 60 25.56 2.72 -14.15
CA ALA A 60 25.68 4.17 -13.99
C ALA A 60 25.89 4.96 -15.30
N PHE A 61 26.32 4.28 -16.37
CA PHE A 61 26.54 4.88 -17.69
C PHE A 61 25.46 4.52 -18.71
N GLU A 62 24.46 3.72 -18.31
CA GLU A 62 23.28 3.44 -19.11
C GLU A 62 22.30 4.63 -19.03
N ASP A 63 21.40 4.78 -20.02
CA ASP A 63 20.37 5.83 -20.10
C ASP A 63 20.87 7.31 -20.13
N VAL A 64 22.12 7.55 -20.51
CA VAL A 64 22.68 8.92 -20.61
C VAL A 64 22.13 9.69 -21.82
N TRP A 65 21.83 9.00 -22.92
CA TRP A 65 21.22 9.59 -24.12
C TRP A 65 20.05 8.72 -24.59
N VAL A 66 19.02 9.35 -25.14
CA VAL A 66 17.90 8.73 -25.85
C VAL A 66 18.07 9.00 -27.35
N ASP A 67 17.79 7.99 -28.18
CA ASP A 67 17.73 8.12 -29.66
C ASP A 67 16.37 8.67 -30.12
#